data_AF-A0A642UGV4-F1
#
_entry.id   AF-A0A642UGV4-F1
#
_cell.length_a   1.000
_cell.length_b   1.000
_cell.length_c   1.000
_cell.angle_alpha   90.00
_cell.angle_beta   90.00
_cell.angle_gamma   90.00
#
_symmetry.space_group_name_H-M   'P 1'
#
loop_
_entity.id
_entity.type
_entity.pdbx_description
1 polymer ?
#
loop_
_entity_poly.entity_id
_entity_poly.type
_entity_poly.pdbx_seq_one_letter_code
_entity_poly.pdbx_strand_id
1 'polypeptide(L)'
;MISMMGVAMLRINKMQQKWRVKLAQALLQPPSKKIDRLKIGYLSKKYAMFVLPFVTVLREGLEAVVFVGGVGLNESATAFPLPVVVGLIAGIAIGVILYYFGNNVSMKLFLIVSTSMLYLISAGLFSRGVWYFENYVYNKKTGGDASENGSGPGTYDISKSVWHVNCCNPETDHGWDVFNALLGWQNSATYGSVISYNIYWIFVILTLLLMMYEENNSHLPGLKNLTLAQLNPMYHIRGKRRNELSAVQEEELMAKMNDQEALLKILKGEVSPPQEIKVQAGSSSDEVVEAEYHAAGEKY
;
A
#
# COMPACT_ATOMS: atom_id res chain seq x y z
N MET A 1 -9.71 -2.15 9.41
CA MET A 1 -8.97 -1.22 8.52
C MET A 1 -7.64 -1.80 8.07
N ILE A 2 -6.83 -2.36 8.98
CA ILE A 2 -5.51 -2.95 8.67
C ILE A 2 -5.59 -3.99 7.56
N SER A 3 -6.54 -4.93 7.62
CA SER A 3 -6.68 -5.98 6.59
C SER A 3 -7.00 -5.41 5.20
N MET A 4 -7.83 -4.36 5.12
CA MET A 4 -8.12 -3.68 3.83
C MET A 4 -6.88 -2.95 3.29
N MET A 5 -6.08 -2.33 4.17
CA MET A 5 -4.81 -1.70 3.77
C MET A 5 -3.80 -2.73 3.29
N GLY A 6 -3.71 -3.90 3.94
CA GLY A 6 -2.85 -5.00 3.50
C GLY A 6 -3.19 -5.48 2.09
N VAL A 7 -4.47 -5.67 1.79
CA VAL A 7 -4.94 -6.02 0.44
C VAL A 7 -4.58 -4.93 -0.58
N ALA A 8 -4.71 -3.65 -0.23
CA ALA A 8 -4.34 -2.55 -1.10
C ALA A 8 -2.83 -2.51 -1.37
N MET A 9 -1.99 -2.76 -0.36
CA MET A 9 -0.53 -2.83 -0.50
C MET A 9 -0.08 -3.93 -1.46
N LEU A 10 -0.73 -5.10 -1.47
CA LEU A 10 -0.41 -6.17 -2.43
C LEU A 10 -0.61 -5.74 -3.89
N ARG A 11 -1.49 -4.76 -4.15
CA ARG A 11 -1.79 -4.23 -5.49
C ARG A 11 -0.97 -2.98 -5.85
N ILE A 12 0.00 -2.60 -5.02
CA ILE A 12 0.73 -1.34 -5.19
C ILE A 12 1.51 -1.26 -6.50
N ASN A 13 2.02 -2.38 -7.04
CA ASN A 13 2.73 -2.38 -8.33
C ASN A 13 1.82 -1.89 -9.48
N LYS A 14 0.57 -2.37 -9.53
CA LYS A 14 -0.42 -1.92 -10.53
C LYS A 14 -0.84 -0.47 -10.28
N MET A 15 -0.99 -0.08 -9.02
CA MET A 15 -1.32 1.29 -8.66
C MET A 15 -0.19 2.25 -9.06
N GLN A 16 1.07 1.90 -8.81
CA GLN A 16 2.25 2.68 -9.20
C GLN A 16 2.29 2.92 -10.71
N GLN A 17 2.03 1.90 -11.53
CA GLN A 17 1.97 2.06 -12.99
C GLN A 17 0.88 3.05 -13.42
N LYS A 18 -0.36 2.86 -12.96
CA LYS A 18 -1.46 3.81 -13.23
C LYS A 18 -1.16 5.22 -12.72
N TRP A 19 -0.44 5.33 -11.61
CA TRP A 19 -0.02 6.60 -11.03
C TRP A 19 1.04 7.30 -11.87
N ARG A 20 2.03 6.56 -12.38
CA ARG A 20 3.06 7.08 -13.30
C ARG A 20 2.43 7.64 -14.57
N VAL A 21 1.46 6.94 -15.16
CA VAL A 21 0.71 7.42 -16.34
C VAL A 21 -0.09 8.69 -16.03
N LYS A 22 -0.74 8.77 -14.86
CA LYS A 22 -1.48 9.98 -14.47
C LYS A 22 -0.58 11.18 -14.20
N LEU A 23 0.59 10.95 -13.62
CA LEU A 23 1.61 11.99 -13.40
C LEU A 23 2.19 12.46 -14.73
N ALA A 24 2.49 11.54 -15.63
CA ALA A 24 2.91 11.84 -16.99
C ALA A 24 1.94 12.78 -17.73
N GLN A 25 0.66 12.42 -17.75
CA GLN A 25 -0.39 13.28 -18.32
C GLN A 25 -0.45 14.65 -17.66
N ALA A 26 -0.23 14.70 -16.34
CA ALA A 26 -0.25 15.94 -15.58
C ALA A 26 0.93 16.87 -15.91
N LEU A 27 2.10 16.30 -16.20
CA LEU A 27 3.31 17.04 -16.55
C LEU A 27 3.28 17.51 -18.01
N LEU A 28 2.77 16.69 -18.93
CA LEU A 28 2.73 16.98 -20.36
C LEU A 28 1.63 17.97 -20.79
N GLN A 29 0.58 18.17 -19.99
CA GLN A 29 -0.50 19.11 -20.29
C GLN A 29 -0.43 20.36 -19.38
N PRO A 30 0.44 21.35 -19.68
CA PRO A 30 0.41 22.62 -18.97
C PRO A 30 -0.91 23.36 -19.26
N PRO A 31 -1.57 23.94 -18.24
CA PRO A 31 -2.86 24.61 -18.43
C PRO A 31 -2.72 25.84 -19.34
N SER A 32 -3.60 25.92 -20.34
CA SER A 32 -3.65 26.97 -21.37
C SER A 32 -3.88 28.39 -20.80
N LYS A 33 -4.51 28.53 -19.62
CA LYS A 33 -4.83 29.84 -19.01
C LYS A 33 -4.10 30.07 -17.68
N LYS A 34 -3.56 31.28 -17.47
CA LYS A 34 -2.82 31.68 -16.25
C LYS A 34 -3.68 31.61 -14.96
N ILE A 35 -4.98 31.88 -15.06
CA ILE A 35 -5.93 31.85 -13.93
C ILE A 35 -6.15 30.41 -13.42
N ASP A 36 -6.05 29.41 -14.30
CA ASP A 36 -6.17 28.00 -13.91
C ASP A 36 -4.97 27.49 -13.10
N ARG A 37 -3.85 28.24 -13.06
CA ARG A 37 -2.68 27.91 -12.23
C ARG A 37 -2.89 28.16 -10.74
N LEU A 38 -3.86 28.99 -10.36
CA LEU A 38 -4.19 29.31 -8.96
C LEU A 38 -5.31 28.42 -8.39
N LYS A 39 -5.94 27.57 -9.21
CA LYS A 39 -6.94 26.62 -8.71
C LYS A 39 -6.28 25.64 -7.74
N ILE A 40 -6.93 25.41 -6.58
CA ILE A 40 -6.51 24.43 -5.56
C ILE A 40 -6.17 23.07 -6.21
N GLY A 41 -6.94 22.66 -7.23
CA GLY A 41 -6.74 21.40 -7.94
C GLY A 41 -5.46 21.35 -8.80
N TYR A 42 -4.98 22.49 -9.31
CA TYR A 42 -3.70 22.55 -10.03
C TYR A 42 -2.52 22.61 -9.06
N LEU A 43 -2.64 23.38 -7.96
CA LEU A 43 -1.63 23.38 -6.90
C LEU A 43 -1.48 22.00 -6.27
N SER A 44 -2.57 21.32 -5.92
CA SER A 44 -2.51 19.97 -5.38
C SER A 44 -1.91 18.96 -6.36
N LYS A 45 -2.10 19.16 -7.68
CA LYS A 45 -1.50 18.32 -8.73
C LYS A 45 -0.01 18.61 -8.92
N LYS A 46 0.39 19.88 -8.86
CA LYS A 46 1.78 20.34 -8.96
C LYS A 46 2.62 19.92 -7.74
N TYR A 47 2.06 20.04 -6.55
CA TYR A 47 2.71 19.68 -5.28
C TYR A 47 2.34 18.27 -4.80
N ALA A 48 1.73 17.44 -5.66
CA ALA A 48 1.26 16.10 -5.29
C ALA A 48 2.36 15.23 -4.66
N MET A 49 3.59 15.30 -5.19
CA MET A 49 4.73 14.54 -4.66
C MET A 49 5.16 14.97 -3.25
N PHE A 50 4.81 16.18 -2.80
CA PHE A 50 5.07 16.65 -1.43
C PHE A 50 3.86 16.45 -0.51
N VAL A 51 2.67 16.82 -0.99
CA VAL A 51 1.43 16.82 -0.18
C VAL A 51 1.05 15.40 0.26
N LEU A 52 1.27 14.38 -0.57
CA LEU A 52 0.88 13.01 -0.23
C LEU A 52 1.72 12.40 0.91
N PRO A 53 3.06 12.41 0.85
CA PRO A 53 3.88 12.03 2.00
C PRO A 53 3.57 12.88 3.23
N PHE A 54 3.39 14.20 3.06
CA PHE A 54 3.11 15.12 4.16
C PHE A 54 1.82 14.77 4.91
N VAL A 55 0.69 14.65 4.20
CA VAL A 55 -0.61 14.31 4.81
C VAL A 55 -0.57 12.91 5.43
N THR A 56 0.13 11.97 4.81
CA THR A 56 0.29 10.61 5.35
C THR A 56 1.04 10.65 6.68
N VAL A 57 2.19 11.32 6.74
CA VAL A 57 2.97 11.48 7.98
C VAL A 57 2.17 12.21 9.05
N LEU A 58 1.42 13.26 8.68
CA LEU A 58 0.58 14.00 9.62
C LEU A 58 -0.51 13.12 10.23
N ARG A 59 -1.18 12.29 9.41
CA ARG A 59 -2.25 11.38 9.87
C ARG A 59 -1.68 10.31 10.81
N GLU A 60 -0.68 9.56 10.34
CA GLU A 60 -0.09 8.48 11.13
C GLU A 60 0.58 9.03 12.40
N GLY A 61 1.20 10.21 12.31
CA GLY A 61 1.76 10.92 13.46
C GLY A 61 0.71 11.37 14.48
N LEU A 62 -0.44 11.88 14.04
CA LEU A 62 -1.53 12.27 14.92
C LEU A 62 -2.15 11.04 15.61
N GLU A 63 -2.37 9.95 14.88
CA GLU A 63 -2.84 8.69 15.46
C GLU A 63 -1.87 8.22 16.56
N ALA A 64 -0.56 8.20 16.30
CA ALA A 64 0.45 7.81 17.29
C ALA A 64 0.45 8.69 18.55
N VAL A 65 0.34 10.02 18.41
CA VAL A 65 0.28 10.94 19.55
C VAL A 65 -0.98 10.70 20.38
N VAL A 66 -2.13 10.47 19.74
CA VAL A 66 -3.39 10.15 20.44
C VAL A 66 -3.28 8.80 21.17
N PHE A 67 -2.65 7.79 20.57
CA PHE A 67 -2.44 6.49 21.22
C PHE A 67 -1.51 6.60 22.42
N VAL A 68 -0.37 7.28 22.30
CA VAL A 68 0.58 7.50 23.41
C VAL A 68 -0.06 8.32 24.52
N GLY A 69 -0.82 9.37 24.16
CA GLY A 69 -1.56 10.17 25.13
C GLY A 69 -2.64 9.37 25.87
N GLY A 70 -3.31 8.42 25.19
CA GLY A 70 -4.32 7.56 25.80
C GLY A 70 -3.75 6.54 26.79
N VAL A 71 -2.58 5.96 26.52
CA VAL A 71 -1.93 5.00 27.43
C VAL A 71 -1.16 5.67 28.56
N GLY A 72 -0.81 6.95 28.42
CA GLY A 72 0.02 7.66 29.38
C GLY A 72 -0.69 8.24 30.61
N LEU A 73 -2.02 8.18 30.68
CA LEU A 73 -2.79 8.77 31.80
C LEU A 73 -2.70 7.98 33.11
N ASN A 74 -2.25 6.73 33.07
CA ASN A 74 -2.22 5.83 34.23
C ASN A 74 -0.82 5.50 34.75
N GLU A 75 0.24 6.07 34.15
CA GLU A 75 1.64 5.71 34.44
C GLU A 75 2.49 6.89 34.90
N SER A 76 3.54 6.61 35.68
CA SER A 76 4.44 7.64 36.21
C SER A 76 5.17 8.40 35.11
N ALA A 77 5.18 9.74 35.18
CA ALA A 77 5.80 10.64 34.18
C ALA A 77 7.29 10.34 33.89
N THR A 78 7.98 9.68 34.82
CA THR A 78 9.39 9.27 34.69
C THR A 78 9.62 8.03 33.81
N ALA A 79 8.58 7.25 33.49
CA ALA A 79 8.69 6.04 32.66
C ALA A 79 8.66 6.33 31.15
N PHE A 80 8.21 7.51 30.72
CA PHE A 80 8.04 7.87 29.30
C PHE A 80 9.31 8.24 28.53
N PRO A 81 10.31 8.94 29.11
CA PRO A 81 11.46 9.41 28.33
C PRO A 81 12.31 8.28 27.75
N LEU A 82 12.45 7.18 28.48
CA LEU A 82 13.32 6.07 28.08
C LEU A 82 12.76 5.30 26.85
N PRO A 83 11.48 4.88 26.82
CA PRO A 83 10.86 4.32 25.61
C PRO A 83 10.92 5.26 24.40
N VAL A 84 10.77 6.58 24.59
CA VAL A 84 10.84 7.55 23.49
C VAL A 84 12.23 7.61 22.88
N VAL A 85 13.28 7.68 23.70
CA VAL A 85 14.67 7.71 23.22
C VAL A 85 15.05 6.38 22.55
N VAL A 86 14.71 5.25 23.17
CA VAL A 86 14.97 3.92 22.60
C VAL A 86 14.20 3.74 21.29
N GLY A 87 12.93 4.14 21.24
CA GLY A 87 12.11 4.09 20.03
C GLY A 87 12.65 4.98 18.90
N LEU A 88 13.14 6.18 19.22
CA LEU A 88 13.78 7.07 18.24
C LEU A 88 15.05 6.45 17.65
N ILE A 89 15.93 5.90 18.50
CA ILE A 89 17.16 5.24 18.07
C ILE A 89 16.83 4.03 17.19
N ALA A 90 15.89 3.19 17.63
CA ALA A 90 15.44 2.02 16.87
C ALA A 90 14.81 2.42 15.53
N GLY A 91 13.98 3.47 15.51
CA GLY A 91 13.35 4.00 14.31
C GLY A 91 14.36 4.55 13.30
N ILE A 92 15.37 5.32 13.77
CA ILE A 92 16.47 5.80 12.92
C ILE A 92 17.27 4.62 12.37
N ALA A 93 17.60 3.63 13.21
CA ALA A 93 18.34 2.44 12.78
C ALA A 93 17.59 1.67 11.68
N ILE A 94 16.30 1.39 11.86
CA ILE A 94 15.46 0.72 10.87
C ILE A 94 15.31 1.58 9.61
N GLY A 95 15.15 2.89 9.74
CA GLY A 95 15.05 3.82 8.62
C GLY A 95 16.32 3.83 7.75
N VAL A 96 17.49 3.82 8.39
CA VAL A 96 18.79 3.73 7.70
C VAL A 96 18.93 2.37 7.00
N ILE A 97 18.57 1.28 7.68
CA ILE A 97 18.57 -0.06 7.06
C ILE A 97 17.68 -0.08 5.82
N LEU A 98 16.45 0.46 5.90
CA LEU A 98 15.54 0.51 4.75
C LEU A 98 16.05 1.39 3.62
N TYR A 99 16.73 2.51 3.92
CA TYR A 99 17.33 3.37 2.90
C TYR A 99 18.38 2.63 2.06
N TYR A 100 19.29 1.92 2.71
CA TYR A 100 20.32 1.14 2.01
C TYR A 100 19.75 -0.14 1.36
N PHE A 101 18.83 -0.82 2.03
CA PHE A 101 18.24 -2.08 1.57
C PHE A 101 17.24 -1.89 0.41
N GLY A 102 16.61 -0.72 0.33
CA GLY A 102 15.62 -0.38 -0.70
C GLY A 102 16.17 -0.36 -2.14
N ASN A 103 17.48 -0.17 -2.33
CA ASN A 103 18.09 -0.21 -3.66
C ASN A 103 18.39 -1.64 -4.17
N ASN A 104 18.57 -2.60 -3.26
CA ASN A 104 19.00 -3.97 -3.60
C ASN A 104 17.87 -5.00 -3.57
N VAL A 105 16.75 -4.72 -2.91
CA VAL A 105 15.63 -5.67 -2.77
C VAL A 105 14.53 -5.41 -3.76
N SER A 106 14.03 -6.48 -4.40
CA SER A 106 12.83 -6.37 -5.23
C SER A 106 11.69 -5.79 -4.40
N MET A 107 11.11 -4.67 -4.85
CA MET A 107 9.98 -4.01 -4.17
C MET A 107 8.87 -4.99 -3.77
N LYS A 108 8.68 -6.05 -4.57
CA LYS A 108 7.77 -7.17 -4.32
C LYS A 108 8.03 -7.86 -2.97
N LEU A 109 9.27 -8.22 -2.68
CA LEU A 109 9.61 -8.96 -1.44
C LEU A 109 9.36 -8.11 -0.20
N PHE A 110 9.78 -6.84 -0.24
CA PHE A 110 9.53 -5.89 0.84
C PHE A 110 8.03 -5.76 1.15
N LEU A 111 7.20 -5.64 0.10
CA LEU A 111 5.75 -5.51 0.25
C LEU A 111 5.09 -6.78 0.78
N ILE A 112 5.57 -7.96 0.37
CA ILE A 112 5.07 -9.24 0.88
C ILE A 112 5.37 -9.35 2.38
N VAL A 113 6.62 -9.11 2.80
CA VAL A 113 7.03 -9.22 4.22
C VAL A 113 6.28 -8.23 5.10
N SER A 114 6.20 -6.97 4.69
CA SER A 114 5.46 -5.93 5.43
C SER A 114 3.96 -6.23 5.52
N THR A 115 3.35 -6.72 4.44
CA THR A 115 1.93 -7.12 4.47
C THR A 115 1.69 -8.32 5.38
N SER A 116 2.60 -9.31 5.38
CA SER A 116 2.52 -10.45 6.30
C SER A 116 2.58 -10.01 7.76
N MET A 117 3.47 -9.08 8.11
CA MET A 117 3.54 -8.49 9.46
C MET A 117 2.25 -7.75 9.83
N LEU A 118 1.66 -6.98 8.90
CA LEU A 118 0.38 -6.30 9.14
C LEU A 118 -0.78 -7.29 9.38
N TYR A 119 -0.80 -8.43 8.67
CA TYR A 119 -1.81 -9.46 8.91
C TYR A 119 -1.63 -10.19 10.23
N LEU A 120 -0.39 -10.44 10.67
CA LEU A 120 -0.11 -11.00 11.99
C LEU A 120 -0.64 -10.10 13.11
N ILE A 121 -0.34 -8.79 13.04
CA ILE A 121 -0.84 -7.80 14.02
C ILE A 121 -2.36 -7.75 14.02
N SER A 122 -2.98 -7.74 12.83
CA SER A 122 -4.44 -7.71 12.74
C SER A 122 -5.10 -8.98 13.28
N ALA A 123 -4.48 -10.15 13.10
CA ALA A 123 -4.95 -11.41 13.67
C ALA A 123 -4.83 -11.40 15.19
N GLY A 124 -3.71 -10.90 15.72
CA GLY A 124 -3.47 -10.75 17.15
C GLY A 124 -4.48 -9.82 17.82
N LEU A 125 -4.70 -8.64 17.25
CA LEU A 125 -5.69 -7.66 17.74
C LEU A 125 -7.12 -8.21 17.71
N PHE A 126 -7.47 -9.00 16.69
CA PHE A 126 -8.80 -9.62 16.61
C PHE A 126 -8.99 -10.68 17.70
N SER A 127 -8.03 -11.59 17.86
CA SER A 127 -8.02 -12.62 18.92
C SER A 127 -8.08 -12.00 20.31
N ARG A 128 -7.29 -10.95 20.55
CA ARG A 128 -7.26 -10.21 21.81
C ARG A 128 -8.59 -9.52 22.11
N GLY A 129 -9.26 -8.98 21.10
CA GLY A 129 -10.60 -8.42 21.25
C GLY A 129 -11.63 -9.45 21.74
N VAL A 130 -11.63 -10.66 21.15
CA VAL A 130 -12.49 -11.76 21.60
C VAL A 130 -12.16 -12.19 23.02
N TRP A 131 -10.87 -12.32 23.32
CA TRP A 131 -10.41 -12.66 24.67
C TRP A 131 -10.89 -11.66 25.72
N TYR A 132 -10.80 -10.35 25.46
CA TYR A 132 -11.29 -9.33 26.40
C TYR A 132 -12.80 -9.42 26.64
N PHE A 133 -13.61 -9.76 25.64
CA PHE A 133 -15.04 -9.97 25.84
C PHE A 133 -15.33 -11.18 26.72
N GLU A 134 -14.60 -12.28 26.52
CA GLU A 134 -14.74 -13.49 27.35
C GLU A 134 -14.26 -13.23 28.78
N ASN A 135 -13.11 -12.55 28.93
CA ASN A 135 -12.56 -12.19 30.24
C ASN A 135 -13.49 -11.23 30.99
N TYR A 136 -14.11 -10.26 30.32
CA TYR A 136 -15.11 -9.39 30.92
C TYR A 136 -16.31 -10.16 31.49
N VAL A 137 -16.81 -11.17 30.78
CA VAL A 137 -17.90 -12.03 31.26
C VAL A 137 -17.45 -12.85 32.47
N TYR A 138 -16.21 -13.32 32.48
CA TYR A 138 -15.64 -14.06 33.62
C TYR A 138 -15.46 -13.16 34.84
N ASN A 139 -14.83 -11.99 34.68
CA ASN A 139 -14.63 -10.98 35.72
C ASN A 139 -15.95 -10.54 36.38
N LYS A 140 -17.03 -10.45 35.59
CA LYS A 140 -18.37 -10.15 36.12
C LYS A 140 -18.93 -11.27 37.02
N LYS A 141 -18.56 -12.53 36.76
CA LYS A 141 -19.00 -13.68 37.58
C LYS A 141 -18.18 -13.83 38.86
N THR A 142 -16.87 -13.56 38.78
CA THR A 142 -15.94 -13.67 39.92
C THR A 142 -16.00 -12.44 40.83
N GLY A 143 -16.55 -11.32 40.36
CA GLY A 143 -16.71 -10.09 41.15
C GLY A 143 -15.43 -9.27 41.30
N GLY A 144 -14.43 -9.53 40.46
CA GLY A 144 -13.13 -8.83 40.44
C GLY A 144 -12.35 -9.16 39.18
N ASP A 145 -11.26 -8.42 38.90
CA ASP A 145 -10.42 -8.72 37.74
C ASP A 145 -9.57 -9.96 38.02
N ALA A 146 -9.96 -11.09 37.43
CA ALA A 146 -9.29 -12.36 37.68
C ALA A 146 -7.87 -12.37 37.09
N SER A 147 -7.65 -11.64 36.00
CA SER A 147 -6.38 -11.58 35.26
C SER A 147 -5.27 -10.84 36.02
N GLU A 148 -5.64 -9.80 36.77
CA GLU A 148 -4.71 -9.00 37.60
C GLU A 148 -4.26 -9.74 38.87
N ASN A 149 -5.00 -10.77 39.30
CA ASN A 149 -4.65 -11.57 40.48
C ASN A 149 -3.51 -12.58 40.23
N GLY A 150 -2.91 -12.55 39.04
CA GLY A 150 -1.75 -13.35 38.65
C GLY A 150 -2.10 -14.61 37.86
N SER A 151 -1.16 -15.55 37.80
CA SER A 151 -1.25 -16.78 36.99
C SER A 151 -1.57 -18.02 37.83
N GLY A 152 -2.24 -17.85 38.96
CA GLY A 152 -2.54 -18.90 39.92
C GLY A 152 -3.91 -19.59 39.68
N PRO A 153 -4.20 -20.71 40.36
CA PRO A 153 -5.52 -21.33 40.31
C PRO A 153 -6.61 -20.34 40.74
N GLY A 154 -7.67 -20.20 39.93
CA GLY A 154 -8.79 -19.28 40.18
C GLY A 154 -8.75 -17.99 39.35
N THR A 155 -7.64 -17.69 38.67
CA THR A 155 -7.49 -16.49 37.84
C THR A 155 -8.01 -16.66 36.41
N TYR A 156 -8.43 -17.87 36.02
CA TYR A 156 -8.94 -18.19 34.69
C TYR A 156 -10.09 -19.22 34.73
N ASP A 157 -10.94 -19.20 33.71
CA ASP A 157 -12.04 -20.16 33.55
C ASP A 157 -11.54 -21.48 32.95
N ILE A 158 -11.38 -22.50 33.78
CA ILE A 158 -10.92 -23.84 33.36
C ILE A 158 -11.86 -24.46 32.29
N SER A 159 -13.14 -24.09 32.27
CA SER A 159 -14.10 -24.66 31.31
C SER A 159 -13.98 -24.07 29.90
N LYS A 160 -13.38 -22.88 29.78
CA LYS A 160 -13.23 -22.14 28.51
C LYS A 160 -11.79 -21.96 28.06
N SER A 161 -10.83 -22.19 28.95
CA SER A 161 -9.41 -22.15 28.61
C SER A 161 -8.98 -23.40 27.83
N VAL A 162 -8.26 -23.19 26.73
CA VAL A 162 -7.59 -24.24 25.95
C VAL A 162 -6.26 -24.60 26.61
N TRP A 163 -5.50 -23.58 26.99
CA TRP A 163 -4.26 -23.72 27.75
C TRP A 163 -4.14 -22.61 28.78
N HIS A 164 -3.38 -22.92 29.82
CA HIS A 164 -2.92 -21.97 30.81
C HIS A 164 -1.45 -22.28 31.09
N VAL A 165 -0.62 -21.25 31.15
CA VAL A 165 0.79 -21.35 31.55
C VAL A 165 0.94 -20.57 32.85
N ASN A 166 1.76 -20.98 33.82
CA ASN A 166 1.86 -20.21 35.07
C ASN A 166 2.85 -19.03 34.98
N CYS A 167 3.53 -18.88 33.85
CA CYS A 167 4.47 -17.80 33.54
C CYS A 167 4.10 -17.15 32.19
N CYS A 168 4.61 -15.96 31.92
CA CYS A 168 4.42 -15.24 30.65
C CYS A 168 3.06 -14.55 30.56
N ASN A 169 2.58 -14.01 31.68
CA ASN A 169 1.34 -13.23 31.73
C ASN A 169 1.63 -11.80 31.20
N PRO A 170 0.95 -11.34 30.14
CA PRO A 170 1.21 -10.03 29.56
C PRO A 170 0.82 -8.84 30.45
N GLU A 171 0.08 -9.05 31.54
CA GLU A 171 -0.31 -8.00 32.49
C GLU A 171 0.66 -7.87 33.67
N THR A 172 1.27 -8.97 34.11
CA THR A 172 2.18 -8.97 35.27
C THR A 172 3.66 -9.11 34.89
N ASP A 173 3.96 -9.79 33.78
CA ASP A 173 5.34 -10.05 33.35
C ASP A 173 5.75 -9.06 32.24
N HIS A 174 6.72 -8.19 32.55
CA HIS A 174 7.24 -7.22 31.60
C HIS A 174 7.89 -7.91 30.37
N GLY A 175 7.51 -7.48 29.16
CA GLY A 175 8.03 -7.98 27.88
C GLY A 175 7.07 -8.92 27.13
N TRP A 176 6.17 -9.60 27.83
CA TRP A 176 5.13 -10.43 27.19
C TRP A 176 3.95 -9.61 26.65
N ASP A 177 3.82 -8.38 27.14
CA ASP A 177 2.94 -7.34 26.63
C ASP A 177 3.19 -7.03 25.14
N VAL A 178 4.45 -7.07 24.69
CA VAL A 178 4.82 -6.88 23.27
C VAL A 178 4.27 -8.02 22.41
N PHE A 179 4.40 -9.27 22.85
CA PHE A 179 3.86 -10.43 22.14
C PHE A 179 2.32 -10.46 22.17
N ASN A 180 1.72 -9.98 23.26
CA ASN A 180 0.27 -9.78 23.33
C ASN A 180 -0.19 -8.70 22.34
N ALA A 181 0.54 -7.59 22.21
CA ALA A 181 0.21 -6.53 21.27
C ALA A 181 0.43 -6.92 19.79
N LEU A 182 1.49 -7.67 19.48
CA LEU A 182 1.87 -8.02 18.11
C LEU A 182 1.21 -9.31 17.59
N LEU A 183 1.17 -10.36 18.42
CA LEU A 183 0.69 -11.69 18.00
C LEU A 183 -0.63 -12.07 18.65
N GLY A 184 -1.11 -11.31 19.64
CA GLY A 184 -2.28 -11.69 20.45
C GLY A 184 -1.97 -12.82 21.42
N TRP A 185 -0.71 -12.95 21.84
CA TRP A 185 -0.31 -13.93 22.84
C TRP A 185 -1.03 -13.71 24.17
N GLN A 186 -1.57 -14.79 24.73
CA GLN A 186 -2.14 -14.78 26.06
C GLN A 186 -1.77 -16.08 26.79
N ASN A 187 -1.40 -15.90 28.04
CA ASN A 187 -1.05 -16.93 29.00
C ASN A 187 -2.22 -17.91 29.25
N SER A 188 -3.43 -17.36 29.36
CA SER A 188 -4.71 -18.08 29.49
C SER A 188 -5.53 -17.95 28.22
N ALA A 189 -5.22 -18.75 27.19
CA ALA A 189 -6.00 -18.67 25.96
C ALA A 189 -7.30 -19.44 26.06
N THR A 190 -8.38 -18.82 25.61
CA THR A 190 -9.73 -19.37 25.59
C THR A 190 -10.04 -20.00 24.23
N TYR A 191 -11.05 -20.87 24.16
CA TYR A 191 -11.50 -21.42 22.87
C TYR A 191 -11.87 -20.30 21.89
N GLY A 192 -12.49 -19.22 22.37
CA GLY A 192 -12.86 -18.07 21.56
C GLY A 192 -11.64 -17.37 20.94
N SER A 193 -10.59 -17.09 21.71
CA SER A 193 -9.40 -16.42 21.20
C SER A 193 -8.67 -17.27 20.14
N VAL A 194 -8.51 -18.58 20.38
CA VAL A 194 -7.85 -19.50 19.45
C VAL A 194 -8.65 -19.69 18.16
N ILE A 195 -9.96 -19.92 18.28
CA ILE A 195 -10.83 -20.12 17.11
C ILE A 195 -10.92 -18.85 16.29
N SER A 196 -11.06 -17.68 16.93
CA SER A 196 -11.13 -16.40 16.24
C SER A 196 -9.85 -16.06 15.47
N TYR A 197 -8.68 -16.39 16.03
CA TYR A 197 -7.39 -16.26 15.33
C TYR A 197 -7.34 -17.11 14.06
N ASN A 198 -7.78 -18.38 14.14
CA ASN A 198 -7.81 -19.28 12.98
C ASN A 198 -8.84 -18.85 11.93
N ILE A 199 -10.05 -18.45 12.35
CA ILE A 199 -11.09 -17.93 11.45
C ILE A 199 -10.59 -16.69 10.72
N TYR A 200 -9.88 -15.79 11.39
CA TYR A 200 -9.30 -14.61 10.76
C TYR A 200 -8.34 -14.99 9.63
N TRP A 201 -7.45 -15.96 9.86
CA TRP A 201 -6.55 -16.46 8.81
C TRP A 201 -7.29 -17.12 7.65
N ILE A 202 -8.30 -17.93 7.93
CA ILE A 202 -9.16 -18.54 6.89
C ILE A 202 -9.82 -17.44 6.05
N PHE A 203 -10.34 -16.40 6.69
CA PHE A 203 -10.94 -15.25 6.01
C PHE A 203 -9.92 -14.52 5.11
N VAL A 204 -8.71 -14.25 5.60
CA VAL A 204 -7.64 -13.63 4.80
C VAL A 204 -7.26 -14.51 3.61
N ILE A 205 -7.07 -15.82 3.82
CA ILE A 205 -6.75 -16.76 2.74
C ILE A 205 -7.87 -16.78 1.70
N LEU A 206 -9.13 -16.89 2.13
CA LEU A 206 -10.29 -16.92 1.25
C LEU A 206 -10.39 -15.63 0.42
N THR A 207 -10.24 -14.46 1.04
CA THR A 207 -10.27 -13.18 0.32
C THR A 207 -9.14 -13.06 -0.71
N LEU A 208 -7.92 -13.49 -0.37
CA LEU A 208 -6.79 -13.50 -1.30
C LEU A 208 -7.00 -14.50 -2.45
N LEU A 209 -7.52 -15.70 -2.17
CA LEU A 209 -7.85 -16.69 -3.19
C LEU A 209 -8.95 -16.20 -4.14
N LEU A 210 -10.00 -15.56 -3.61
CA LEU A 210 -11.05 -14.95 -4.44
C LEU A 210 -10.48 -13.88 -5.37
N MET A 211 -9.60 -13.02 -4.86
CA MET A 211 -8.96 -11.98 -5.67
C MET A 211 -8.00 -12.55 -6.71
N MET A 212 -7.24 -13.59 -6.35
CA MET A 212 -6.35 -14.28 -7.29
C MET A 212 -7.16 -14.98 -8.40
N TYR A 213 -8.28 -15.62 -8.04
CA TYR A 213 -9.17 -16.28 -9.00
C TYR A 213 -9.82 -15.27 -9.96
N GLU A 214 -10.30 -14.13 -9.46
CA GLU A 214 -10.84 -13.06 -10.31
C GLU A 214 -9.79 -12.54 -11.31
N GLU A 215 -8.53 -12.39 -10.88
CA GLU A 215 -7.46 -11.94 -11.76
C GLU A 215 -7.15 -12.95 -12.88
N ASN A 216 -7.24 -14.25 -12.59
CA ASN A 216 -6.92 -15.30 -13.56
C ASN A 216 -8.09 -15.63 -14.49
N ASN A 217 -9.33 -15.60 -13.97
CA ASN A 217 -10.51 -16.07 -14.70
C ASN A 217 -11.49 -14.95 -15.09
N SER A 218 -11.23 -13.70 -14.71
CA SER A 218 -12.09 -12.52 -14.96
C SER A 218 -13.52 -12.60 -14.38
N HIS A 219 -13.83 -13.62 -13.58
CA HIS A 219 -15.12 -13.84 -12.93
C HIS A 219 -14.96 -14.42 -11.52
N LEU A 220 -15.97 -14.28 -10.67
CA LEU A 220 -16.00 -14.92 -9.36
C LEU A 220 -16.16 -16.45 -9.47
N PRO A 221 -15.59 -17.23 -8.55
CA PRO A 221 -15.81 -18.67 -8.51
C PRO A 221 -17.29 -18.95 -8.24
N GLY A 222 -17.97 -19.58 -9.19
CA GLY A 222 -19.40 -19.94 -9.12
C GLY A 222 -20.38 -18.93 -9.72
N LEU A 223 -19.96 -17.72 -10.10
CA LEU A 223 -20.83 -16.70 -10.71
C LEU A 223 -20.15 -16.14 -11.97
N LYS A 224 -20.46 -16.71 -13.14
CA LYS A 224 -19.84 -16.36 -14.44
C LYS A 224 -20.00 -14.88 -14.84
N ASN A 225 -20.98 -14.18 -14.27
CA ASN A 225 -21.34 -12.81 -14.67
C ASN A 225 -21.03 -11.74 -13.62
N LEU A 226 -20.44 -12.10 -12.47
CA LEU A 226 -20.19 -11.17 -11.37
C LEU A 226 -18.69 -11.02 -11.11
N THR A 227 -18.23 -9.78 -11.16
CA THR A 227 -16.89 -9.34 -10.72
C THR A 227 -16.98 -8.73 -9.33
N LEU A 228 -15.92 -8.81 -8.51
CA LEU A 228 -15.90 -8.19 -7.16
C LEU A 228 -16.13 -6.68 -7.24
N ALA A 229 -15.77 -6.06 -8.37
CA ALA A 229 -16.03 -4.66 -8.64
C ALA A 229 -17.54 -4.32 -8.65
N GLN A 230 -18.40 -5.22 -9.12
CA GLN A 230 -19.86 -5.01 -9.19
C GLN A 230 -20.56 -5.18 -7.83
N LEU A 231 -19.95 -5.89 -6.90
CA LEU A 231 -20.43 -6.04 -5.51
C LEU A 231 -20.11 -4.82 -4.64
N ASN A 232 -19.28 -3.90 -5.12
CA ASN A 232 -19.07 -2.63 -4.44
C ASN A 232 -20.31 -1.75 -4.63
N PRO A 233 -21.04 -1.34 -3.57
CA PRO A 233 -22.22 -0.47 -3.70
C PRO A 233 -21.89 0.87 -4.38
N MET A 234 -20.63 1.29 -4.35
CA MET A 234 -20.14 2.49 -5.01
C MET A 234 -19.95 2.34 -6.53
N TYR A 235 -19.99 1.12 -7.08
CA TYR A 235 -19.90 0.85 -8.52
C TYR A 235 -21.12 1.38 -9.28
N HIS A 236 -22.31 1.24 -8.70
CA HIS A 236 -23.55 1.73 -9.30
C HIS A 236 -23.75 3.24 -9.09
N ILE A 237 -23.16 3.82 -8.05
CA ILE A 237 -23.23 5.25 -7.73
C ILE A 237 -22.27 6.06 -8.62
N ARG A 238 -21.09 5.50 -8.94
CA ARG A 238 -20.17 6.09 -9.94
C ARG A 238 -20.56 5.61 -11.33
N GLY A 239 -21.51 6.32 -11.96
CA GLY A 239 -21.88 6.08 -13.35
C GLY A 239 -20.65 5.93 -14.27
N LYS A 240 -20.80 5.09 -15.30
CA LYS A 240 -19.83 4.59 -16.31
C LYS A 240 -18.89 5.61 -16.99
N ARG A 241 -18.82 6.86 -16.55
CA ARG A 241 -17.95 7.93 -17.07
C ARG A 241 -16.83 8.25 -16.09
N ARG A 242 -15.64 7.63 -16.25
CA ARG A 242 -14.33 8.32 -16.10
C ARG A 242 -13.12 7.38 -16.25
N ASN A 243 -12.38 7.62 -17.33
CA ASN A 243 -10.91 7.58 -17.39
C ASN A 243 -10.22 6.21 -17.22
N GLU A 244 -10.64 5.19 -17.95
CA GLU A 244 -9.67 4.20 -18.41
C GLU A 244 -9.24 4.64 -19.81
N LEU A 245 -8.01 5.13 -19.94
CA LEU A 245 -7.41 5.31 -21.26
C LEU A 245 -7.36 3.91 -21.89
N SER A 246 -7.72 3.80 -23.16
CA SER A 246 -7.45 2.56 -23.91
C SER A 246 -5.96 2.24 -23.78
N ALA A 247 -5.59 0.96 -23.60
CA ALA A 247 -4.19 0.55 -23.48
C ALA A 247 -3.30 1.16 -24.58
N VAL A 248 -3.87 1.33 -25.79
CA VAL A 248 -3.24 2.00 -26.94
C VAL A 248 -2.91 3.48 -26.65
N GLN A 249 -3.82 4.22 -26.02
CA GLN A 249 -3.57 5.62 -25.65
C GLN A 249 -2.55 5.74 -24.51
N GLU A 250 -2.43 4.73 -23.64
CA GLU A 250 -1.39 4.71 -22.60
C GLU A 250 -0.01 4.48 -23.22
N GLU A 251 0.11 3.56 -24.18
CA GLU A 251 1.36 3.31 -24.93
C GLU A 251 1.81 4.52 -25.74
N GLU A 252 0.92 5.16 -26.48
CA GLU A 252 1.23 6.39 -27.24
C GLU A 252 1.72 7.53 -26.34
N LEU A 253 1.14 7.66 -25.15
CA LEU A 253 1.54 8.68 -24.20
C LEU A 253 2.92 8.38 -23.58
N MET A 254 3.19 7.11 -23.26
CA MET A 254 4.48 6.66 -22.75
C MET A 254 5.60 6.80 -23.80
N ALA A 255 5.29 6.55 -25.08
CA ALA A 255 6.22 6.80 -26.19
C ALA A 255 6.59 8.29 -26.28
N LYS A 256 5.59 9.19 -26.26
CA LYS A 256 5.82 10.64 -26.29
C LYS A 256 6.66 11.14 -25.11
N MET A 257 6.49 10.56 -23.92
CA MET A 257 7.34 10.88 -22.77
C MET A 257 8.79 10.46 -22.98
N ASN A 258 9.02 9.23 -23.43
CA ASN A 258 10.37 8.70 -23.66
C ASN A 258 11.09 9.53 -24.71
N ASP A 259 10.39 9.94 -25.78
CA ASP A 259 10.94 10.81 -26.83
C ASP A 259 11.29 12.20 -26.27
N GLN A 260 10.42 12.78 -25.44
CA GLN A 260 10.64 14.10 -24.85
C GLN A 260 11.74 14.09 -23.77
N GLU A 261 11.87 12.99 -23.03
CA GLU A 261 12.95 12.76 -22.06
C GLU A 261 14.29 12.49 -22.78
N ALA A 262 14.28 11.76 -23.89
CA ALA A 262 15.44 11.57 -24.76
C ALA A 262 15.91 12.90 -25.35
N LEU A 263 14.98 13.74 -25.84
CA LEU A 263 15.30 15.08 -26.33
C LEU A 263 15.85 16.00 -25.22
N LEU A 264 15.32 15.92 -24.00
CA LEU A 264 15.86 16.69 -22.87
C LEU A 264 17.26 16.22 -22.45
N LYS A 265 17.56 14.92 -22.53
CA LYS A 265 18.90 14.38 -22.28
C LYS A 265 19.90 14.80 -23.36
N ILE A 266 19.46 14.87 -24.62
CA ILE A 266 20.27 15.38 -25.74
C ILE A 266 20.51 16.90 -25.59
N LEU A 267 19.48 17.69 -25.27
CA LEU A 267 19.58 19.14 -25.07
C LEU A 267 20.44 19.52 -23.85
N LYS A 268 20.48 18.67 -22.81
CA LYS A 268 21.35 18.84 -21.65
C LYS A 268 22.77 18.30 -21.86
N GLY A 269 23.05 17.69 -23.01
CA GLY A 269 24.37 17.15 -23.35
C GLY A 269 24.79 15.89 -22.59
N GLU A 270 23.85 15.22 -21.90
CA GLU A 270 24.13 13.99 -21.14
C GLU A 270 24.22 12.74 -22.03
N VAL A 271 23.66 12.80 -23.24
CA VAL A 271 23.69 11.74 -24.25
C VAL A 271 23.98 12.36 -25.61
N SER A 272 24.98 11.86 -26.33
CA SER A 272 25.27 12.27 -27.70
C SER A 272 24.06 11.98 -28.61
N PRO A 273 23.64 12.90 -29.49
CA PRO A 273 22.58 12.61 -30.45
C PRO A 273 22.92 11.32 -31.22
N PRO A 274 21.92 10.48 -31.56
CA PRO A 274 22.17 9.28 -32.35
C PRO A 274 22.94 9.69 -33.60
N GLN A 275 24.10 9.05 -33.82
CA GLN A 275 24.91 9.27 -35.01
C GLN A 275 24.01 9.07 -36.23
N GLU A 276 24.08 10.02 -37.15
CA GLU A 276 23.37 10.03 -38.42
C GLU A 276 23.27 8.61 -38.98
N ILE A 277 22.05 8.21 -39.33
CA ILE A 277 21.85 7.14 -40.30
C ILE A 277 22.61 7.59 -41.53
N LYS A 278 23.78 7.00 -41.78
CA LYS A 278 24.45 7.05 -43.07
C LYS A 278 23.43 6.56 -44.10
N VAL A 279 22.84 7.49 -44.83
CA VAL A 279 22.22 7.20 -46.11
C VAL A 279 23.40 6.77 -47.00
N GLN A 280 23.60 5.45 -47.11
CA GLN A 280 24.53 4.88 -48.08
C GLN A 280 24.00 5.27 -49.46
N ALA A 281 24.72 6.17 -50.11
CA ALA A 281 24.68 6.30 -51.56
C ALA A 281 25.09 4.96 -52.17
N GLY A 282 24.16 4.33 -52.87
CA GLY A 282 24.35 3.17 -53.73
C GLY A 282 23.50 3.37 -54.97
N SER A 283 24.18 3.47 -56.11
CA SER A 283 23.70 3.75 -57.46
C SER A 283 22.47 2.97 -57.93
N SER A 284 21.55 3.64 -58.63
CA SER A 284 21.29 3.46 -60.08
C SER A 284 19.86 3.91 -60.45
N SER A 285 19.77 4.57 -61.62
CA SER A 285 18.58 4.88 -62.42
C SER A 285 17.45 5.67 -61.75
N ASP A 286 17.41 6.99 -61.99
CA ASP A 286 16.20 7.75 -62.37
C ASP A 286 16.55 9.22 -62.69
N GLU A 287 17.46 9.43 -63.64
CA GLU A 287 17.85 10.76 -64.15
C GLU A 287 17.41 10.96 -65.61
N VAL A 288 16.29 10.33 -66.00
CA VAL A 288 15.76 10.36 -67.38
C VAL A 288 14.40 11.07 -67.51
N VAL A 289 13.78 11.53 -66.42
CA VAL A 289 12.42 12.11 -66.49
C VAL A 289 12.39 13.64 -66.47
N GLU A 290 13.51 14.31 -66.22
CA GLU A 290 13.56 15.78 -66.12
C GLU A 290 14.08 16.49 -67.39
N ALA A 291 14.10 15.77 -68.52
CA ALA A 291 14.38 16.32 -69.86
C ALA A 291 13.14 16.42 -70.77
N GLU A 292 11.95 15.99 -70.32
CA GLU A 292 10.76 15.92 -71.17
C GLU A 292 9.69 17.01 -70.90
N TYR A 293 9.86 17.87 -69.89
CA TYR A 293 8.86 18.91 -69.55
C TYR A 293 9.18 20.32 -70.09
N HIS A 294 10.30 20.51 -70.79
CA HIS A 294 10.67 21.81 -71.37
C HIS A 294 10.49 21.92 -72.90
N ALA A 295 9.95 20.88 -73.57
CA ALA A 295 9.82 20.84 -75.04
C ALA A 295 8.37 20.79 -75.58
N ALA A 296 7.33 20.87 -74.73
CA ALA A 296 5.93 20.77 -75.17
C ALA A 296 5.02 21.84 -74.56
N GLY A 297 5.32 23.11 -74.84
CA GLY A 297 4.51 24.25 -74.39
C GLY A 297 4.52 25.45 -75.35
N GLU A 298 4.82 25.22 -76.63
CA GLU A 298 4.72 26.22 -77.70
C GLU A 298 3.87 25.63 -78.83
N LYS A 299 2.56 25.92 -78.81
CA LYS A 299 1.67 26.14 -79.98
C LYS A 299 0.18 26.07 -79.59
N TYR A 300 -0.51 27.15 -79.98
CA TYR A 300 -1.95 27.42 -79.97
C TYR A 300 -2.54 27.98 -78.67
#